data_AF-A0A383DIB2-F1
#
_entry.id   AF-A0A383DIB2-F1
#
_cell.length_a   1.000
_cell.length_b   1.000
_cell.length_c   1.000
_cell.angle_alpha   90.00
_cell.angle_beta   90.00
_cell.angle_gamma   90.00
#
_symmetry.space_group_name_H-M   'P 1'
#
loop_
_entity.id
_entity.type
_entity.pdbx_description
1 polymer ?
#
loop_
_entity_poly.entity_id
_entity_poly.type
_entity_poly.pdbx_seq_one_letter_code
_entity_poly.pdbx_strand_id
1 'polypeptide(L)'
;IICDCDGNVLDECGVCDGGNSSCSDECGIPNGDNSTCLDCAGVPNGGAVVDECGECGGGGIPEGECDCNGNTLENYYCDEDGDNLGCGEPTSSCGQPRTDRDCVGWVLNNDDEGYCDCYANFYDCNGDCGGLAALDSCLVCSGGDSGHEAGSDIDECSVCFGDDTSCAGCDGVPNSGLVLDECGECGGSGIPEGECDCNGNTLENYYCDEDGDGLGCGEPTLSCGPPRTDRDCVG
;
A
#
# COMPACT_ATOMS: atom_id res chain seq x y z
N ILE A 1 52.74 -20.49 -80.11
CA ILE A 1 51.89 -19.82 -81.12
C ILE A 1 51.86 -18.36 -80.73
N ILE A 2 52.37 -17.47 -81.60
CA ILE A 2 52.40 -16.02 -81.37
C ILE A 2 51.14 -15.47 -82.04
N CYS A 3 50.28 -14.77 -81.29
CA CYS A 3 49.18 -13.99 -81.87
C CYS A 3 49.73 -12.95 -82.84
N ASP A 4 49.16 -12.85 -84.04
CA ASP A 4 49.72 -12.03 -85.10
C ASP A 4 49.21 -10.58 -85.13
N CYS A 5 49.81 -9.78 -86.02
CA CYS A 5 49.69 -8.33 -86.10
C CYS A 5 48.39 -7.82 -86.77
N ASP A 6 47.37 -8.65 -87.01
CA ASP A 6 46.07 -8.20 -87.55
C ASP A 6 45.04 -7.81 -86.44
N GLY A 7 45.46 -7.75 -85.17
CA GLY A 7 44.69 -7.12 -84.09
C GLY A 7 44.23 -8.06 -82.97
N ASN A 8 44.77 -9.27 -82.90
CA ASN A 8 44.24 -10.30 -82.02
C ASN A 8 45.09 -10.38 -80.74
N VAL A 9 44.66 -9.65 -79.70
CA VAL A 9 45.35 -9.61 -78.39
C VAL A 9 45.08 -10.90 -77.62
N LEU A 10 46.08 -11.41 -76.87
CA LEU A 10 45.88 -12.50 -75.93
C LEU A 10 44.99 -12.05 -74.77
N ASP A 11 44.04 -12.89 -74.41
CA ASP A 11 43.21 -12.72 -73.21
C ASP A 11 43.99 -13.13 -71.94
N GLU A 12 43.41 -12.92 -70.75
CA GLU A 12 44.03 -13.26 -69.45
C GLU A 12 44.23 -14.77 -69.26
N CYS A 13 43.62 -15.60 -70.11
CA CYS A 13 43.79 -17.05 -70.19
C CYS A 13 44.91 -17.47 -71.16
N GLY A 14 45.56 -16.52 -71.84
CA GLY A 14 46.58 -16.80 -72.84
C GLY A 14 46.01 -17.35 -74.16
N VAL A 15 44.72 -17.08 -74.46
CA VAL A 15 44.05 -17.48 -75.69
C VAL A 15 43.92 -16.29 -76.63
N CYS A 16 44.22 -16.48 -77.92
CA CYS A 16 44.10 -15.44 -78.95
C CYS A 16 42.62 -15.14 -79.25
N ASP A 17 42.22 -13.87 -79.26
CA ASP A 17 40.81 -13.44 -79.41
C ASP A 17 39.86 -14.09 -78.40
N GLY A 18 40.41 -14.51 -77.26
CA GLY A 18 39.64 -15.15 -76.19
C GLY A 18 38.78 -14.14 -75.43
N GLY A 19 37.67 -14.63 -74.89
CA GLY A 19 36.72 -13.84 -74.09
C GLY A 19 36.94 -13.95 -72.58
N ASN A 20 38.16 -14.31 -72.12
CA ASN A 20 38.49 -14.54 -70.72
C ASN A 20 37.71 -15.67 -70.03
N SER A 21 36.97 -16.51 -70.76
CA SER A 21 36.07 -17.53 -70.18
C SER A 21 36.67 -18.93 -70.08
N SER A 22 37.77 -19.20 -70.79
CA SER A 22 38.34 -20.56 -70.91
C SER A 22 39.12 -21.03 -69.68
N CYS A 23 39.62 -20.07 -68.88
CA CYS A 23 40.32 -20.29 -67.62
C CYS A 23 39.60 -19.62 -66.44
N SER A 24 38.35 -19.20 -66.64
CA SER A 24 37.53 -18.69 -65.54
C SER A 24 37.28 -19.79 -64.53
N ASP A 25 37.33 -19.40 -63.26
CA ASP A 25 36.80 -20.20 -62.17
C ASP A 25 35.25 -20.17 -62.18
N GLU A 26 34.63 -20.82 -61.21
CA GLU A 26 33.16 -20.89 -61.09
C GLU A 26 32.53 -19.52 -60.79
N CYS A 27 33.31 -18.56 -60.31
CA CYS A 27 32.89 -17.18 -60.09
C CYS A 27 32.97 -16.32 -61.36
N GLY A 28 33.50 -16.87 -62.47
CA GLY A 28 33.74 -16.13 -63.70
C GLY A 28 35.05 -15.33 -63.71
N ILE A 29 35.96 -15.58 -62.76
CA ILE A 29 37.24 -14.86 -62.65
C ILE A 29 38.35 -15.66 -63.34
N PRO A 30 39.03 -15.09 -64.37
CA PRO A 30 40.16 -15.75 -65.05
C PRO A 30 41.29 -16.09 -64.08
N ASN A 31 41.75 -17.34 -64.09
CA ASN A 31 42.76 -17.88 -63.17
C ASN A 31 42.39 -17.71 -61.68
N GLY A 32 41.10 -17.60 -61.36
CA GLY A 32 40.61 -17.54 -59.99
C GLY A 32 40.68 -18.89 -59.25
N ASP A 33 40.46 -18.85 -57.94
CA ASP A 33 40.48 -20.01 -57.03
C ASP A 33 39.12 -20.28 -56.38
N ASN A 34 38.05 -19.73 -56.95
CA ASN A 34 36.67 -19.74 -56.46
C ASN A 34 36.40 -18.98 -55.15
N SER A 35 37.40 -18.38 -54.49
CA SER A 35 37.25 -17.79 -53.15
C SER A 35 36.28 -16.60 -53.09
N THR A 36 36.14 -15.84 -54.19
CA THR A 36 35.38 -14.59 -54.23
C THR A 36 33.87 -14.76 -54.26
N CYS A 37 33.37 -15.95 -54.61
CA CYS A 37 31.94 -16.25 -54.67
C CYS A 37 31.55 -17.43 -53.78
N LEU A 38 32.40 -17.83 -52.83
CA LEU A 38 32.04 -18.86 -51.86
C LEU A 38 30.90 -18.35 -50.97
N ASP A 39 29.89 -19.20 -50.79
CA ASP A 39 28.95 -19.04 -49.70
C ASP A 39 29.59 -19.45 -48.36
N CYS A 40 28.84 -19.37 -47.26
CA CYS A 40 29.38 -19.71 -45.95
C CYS A 40 29.76 -21.19 -45.79
N ALA A 41 29.30 -22.09 -46.68
CA ALA A 41 29.61 -23.51 -46.69
C ALA A 41 30.84 -23.83 -47.58
N GLY A 42 31.46 -22.79 -48.16
CA GLY A 42 32.58 -22.95 -49.08
C GLY A 42 32.15 -23.43 -50.46
N VAL A 43 30.90 -23.19 -50.86
CA VAL A 43 30.38 -23.57 -52.18
C VAL A 43 30.36 -22.33 -53.10
N PRO A 44 31.06 -22.36 -54.25
CA PRO A 44 31.04 -21.25 -55.21
C PRO A 44 29.64 -21.00 -55.75
N ASN A 45 29.20 -19.74 -55.73
CA ASN A 45 27.83 -19.31 -56.04
C ASN A 45 26.74 -20.08 -55.26
N GLY A 46 27.09 -20.62 -54.09
CA GLY A 46 26.15 -21.28 -53.21
C GLY A 46 25.16 -20.30 -52.58
N GLY A 47 24.06 -20.83 -52.06
CA GLY A 47 22.98 -20.04 -51.46
C GLY A 47 23.02 -20.01 -49.93
N ALA A 48 24.00 -20.66 -49.29
CA ALA A 48 24.02 -20.75 -47.84
C ALA A 48 24.39 -19.40 -47.20
N VAL A 49 23.62 -19.01 -46.18
CA VAL A 49 23.81 -17.78 -45.42
C VAL A 49 24.01 -18.13 -43.95
N VAL A 50 24.81 -17.34 -43.24
CA VAL A 50 25.02 -17.47 -41.81
C VAL A 50 23.78 -16.98 -41.06
N ASP A 51 23.28 -17.77 -40.12
CA ASP A 51 22.13 -17.41 -39.29
C ASP A 51 22.51 -16.52 -38.09
N GLU A 52 21.51 -16.18 -37.26
CA GLU A 52 21.68 -15.36 -36.05
C GLU A 52 22.60 -15.99 -34.99
N CYS A 53 22.84 -17.29 -35.09
CA CYS A 53 23.70 -18.06 -34.20
C CYS A 53 25.12 -18.23 -34.74
N GLY A 54 25.40 -17.72 -35.94
CA GLY A 54 26.70 -17.85 -36.58
C GLY A 54 26.87 -19.17 -37.34
N GLU A 55 25.81 -19.96 -37.51
CA GLU A 55 25.84 -21.22 -38.23
C GLU A 55 25.50 -21.04 -39.71
N CYS A 56 26.31 -21.64 -40.59
CA CYS A 56 26.05 -21.58 -42.02
C CYS A 56 24.90 -22.51 -42.45
N GLY A 57 23.86 -21.95 -43.06
CA GLY A 57 22.66 -22.70 -43.43
C GLY A 57 21.88 -23.19 -42.20
N GLY A 58 22.12 -22.58 -41.04
CA GLY A 58 21.43 -22.90 -39.80
C GLY A 58 19.97 -22.44 -39.80
N GLY A 59 19.23 -22.93 -38.80
CA GLY A 59 17.81 -22.63 -38.63
C GLY A 59 17.53 -21.32 -37.89
N GLY A 60 18.56 -20.62 -37.43
CA GLY A 60 18.44 -19.49 -36.50
C GLY A 60 18.07 -19.94 -35.08
N ILE A 61 17.59 -18.99 -34.28
CA ILE A 61 17.10 -19.27 -32.92
C ILE A 61 15.76 -20.03 -33.03
N PRO A 62 15.63 -21.22 -32.41
CA PRO A 62 14.40 -22.00 -32.41
C PRO A 62 13.19 -21.24 -31.83
N GLU A 63 11.99 -21.64 -32.26
CA GLU A 63 10.74 -21.05 -31.77
C GLU A 63 10.58 -21.29 -30.26
N GLY A 64 10.37 -20.20 -29.51
CA GLY A 64 10.23 -20.22 -28.05
C GLY A 64 11.54 -20.00 -27.29
N GLU A 65 12.66 -19.98 -27.99
CA GLU A 65 13.97 -19.69 -27.42
C GLU A 65 14.33 -18.20 -27.64
N CYS A 66 15.16 -17.67 -26.75
CA CYS A 66 15.65 -16.30 -26.80
C CYS A 66 17.13 -16.20 -27.16
N ASP A 67 17.84 -17.34 -27.21
CA ASP A 67 19.24 -17.41 -27.66
C ASP A 67 19.54 -18.74 -28.35
N CYS A 68 20.77 -18.87 -28.84
CA CYS A 68 21.27 -20.04 -29.54
C CYS A 68 21.65 -21.21 -28.63
N ASN A 69 21.55 -21.05 -27.31
CA ASN A 69 21.90 -22.09 -26.34
C ASN A 69 20.68 -22.89 -25.88
N GLY A 70 19.49 -22.59 -26.37
CA GLY A 70 18.27 -23.24 -25.90
C GLY A 70 17.56 -22.52 -24.77
N ASN A 71 17.97 -21.30 -24.41
CA ASN A 71 17.37 -20.61 -23.28
C ASN A 71 16.01 -20.02 -23.67
N THR A 72 15.09 -20.01 -22.71
CA THR A 72 13.76 -19.40 -22.87
C THR A 72 13.70 -18.05 -22.15
N LEU A 73 12.82 -17.17 -22.60
CA LEU A 73 12.57 -15.91 -21.93
C LEU A 73 11.74 -16.16 -20.67
N GLU A 74 12.31 -15.81 -19.51
CA GLU A 74 11.67 -15.97 -18.21
C GLU A 74 11.47 -14.62 -17.54
N ASN A 75 10.42 -14.51 -16.73
CA ASN A 75 10.13 -13.33 -15.92
C ASN A 75 10.69 -13.53 -14.52
N TYR A 76 11.60 -12.64 -14.13
CA TYR A 76 12.19 -12.62 -12.81
C TYR A 76 11.65 -11.43 -12.03
N TYR A 77 11.46 -11.64 -10.74
CA TYR A 77 10.99 -10.65 -9.77
C TYR A 77 12.08 -10.42 -8.75
N CYS A 78 12.22 -9.17 -8.32
CA CYS A 78 13.23 -8.81 -7.34
C CYS A 78 12.79 -9.31 -5.96
N ASP A 79 13.67 -10.04 -5.30
CA ASP A 79 13.61 -10.46 -3.90
C ASP A 79 14.52 -9.49 -3.13
N GLU A 80 13.93 -8.50 -2.47
CA GLU A 80 14.67 -7.43 -1.79
C GLU A 80 15.10 -7.80 -0.37
N ASP A 81 14.41 -8.74 0.27
CA ASP A 81 14.65 -9.13 1.67
C ASP A 81 15.33 -10.50 1.84
N GLY A 82 15.42 -11.29 0.77
CA GLY A 82 16.10 -12.58 0.69
C GLY A 82 15.26 -13.77 1.15
N ASP A 83 13.93 -13.68 1.18
CA ASP A 83 13.04 -14.76 1.61
C ASP A 83 12.67 -15.77 0.48
N ASN A 84 13.15 -15.50 -0.74
CA ASN A 84 12.87 -16.22 -2.00
C ASN A 84 11.48 -15.98 -2.60
N LEU A 85 10.82 -14.91 -2.18
CA LEU A 85 9.60 -14.40 -2.79
C LEU A 85 9.92 -13.06 -3.46
N GLY A 86 9.33 -12.87 -4.63
CA GLY A 86 9.60 -11.70 -5.47
C GLY A 86 8.38 -10.81 -5.53
N CYS A 87 8.61 -9.53 -5.83
CA CYS A 87 7.52 -8.58 -5.99
C CYS A 87 7.73 -7.61 -7.16
N GLY A 88 6.65 -6.88 -7.49
CA GLY A 88 6.68 -5.76 -8.42
C GLY A 88 6.60 -6.15 -9.89
N GLU A 89 7.15 -5.28 -10.74
CA GLU A 89 7.13 -5.51 -12.19
C GLU A 89 8.20 -6.53 -12.59
N PRO A 90 7.84 -7.54 -13.42
CA PRO A 90 8.80 -8.54 -13.84
C PRO A 90 9.88 -7.92 -14.73
N THR A 91 11.11 -8.38 -14.55
CA THR A 91 12.19 -8.18 -15.51
C THR A 91 12.40 -9.46 -16.31
N SER A 92 12.07 -9.41 -17.60
CA SER A 92 12.28 -10.55 -18.49
C SER A 92 13.76 -10.69 -18.86
N SER A 93 14.31 -11.90 -18.75
CA SER A 93 15.69 -12.20 -19.14
C SER A 93 15.82 -13.60 -19.73
N CYS A 94 16.90 -13.82 -20.50
CA CYS A 94 17.11 -15.04 -21.26
C CYS A 94 17.97 -16.03 -20.46
N GLY A 95 17.34 -17.06 -19.88
CA GLY A 95 17.99 -18.19 -19.20
C GLY A 95 18.71 -17.92 -17.87
N GLN A 96 19.06 -16.67 -17.57
CA GLN A 96 19.69 -16.28 -16.31
C GLN A 96 19.10 -14.98 -15.76
N PRO A 97 18.91 -14.87 -14.43
CA PRO A 97 18.46 -13.64 -13.82
C PRO A 97 19.46 -12.51 -14.08
N ARG A 98 18.95 -11.27 -14.05
CA ARG A 98 19.78 -10.06 -14.02
C ARG A 98 20.73 -10.10 -12.83
N THR A 99 21.92 -9.56 -12.99
CA THR A 99 22.87 -9.35 -11.89
C THR A 99 22.85 -7.89 -11.41
N ASP A 100 21.71 -7.24 -11.55
CA ASP A 100 21.56 -5.81 -11.26
C ASP A 100 21.77 -5.59 -9.75
N ARG A 101 22.63 -4.62 -9.40
CA ARG A 101 23.08 -4.38 -8.01
C ARG A 101 21.97 -3.89 -7.08
N ASP A 102 20.88 -3.38 -7.64
CA ASP A 102 19.80 -2.75 -6.88
C ASP A 102 18.81 -3.78 -6.30
N CYS A 103 19.09 -5.07 -6.48
CA CYS A 103 18.29 -6.18 -5.98
C CYS A 103 19.15 -7.19 -5.21
N VAL A 104 18.64 -7.75 -4.10
CA VAL A 104 19.37 -8.73 -3.29
C VAL A 104 19.39 -10.11 -3.98
N GLY A 105 18.27 -10.53 -4.55
CA GLY A 105 18.13 -11.76 -5.31
C GLY A 105 17.02 -11.68 -6.35
N TRP A 106 16.99 -12.59 -7.31
CA TRP A 106 15.91 -12.66 -8.31
C TRP A 106 15.25 -14.02 -8.26
N VAL A 107 13.91 -14.04 -8.24
CA VAL A 107 13.11 -15.27 -8.18
C VAL A 107 12.05 -15.31 -9.29
N LEU A 108 11.44 -16.47 -9.51
CA LEU A 108 10.49 -16.72 -10.61
C LEU A 108 9.02 -16.55 -10.20
N ASN A 109 8.77 -16.08 -8.98
CA ASN A 109 7.43 -15.88 -8.43
C ASN A 109 7.20 -14.39 -8.14
N ASN A 110 5.93 -13.98 -8.14
CA ASN A 110 5.51 -12.64 -7.71
C ASN A 110 4.63 -12.77 -6.47
N ASP A 111 5.09 -13.57 -5.52
CA ASP A 111 4.28 -14.03 -4.40
C ASP A 111 4.43 -13.13 -3.15
N ASP A 112 5.28 -12.10 -3.21
CA ASP A 112 5.52 -11.12 -2.14
C ASP A 112 4.81 -9.76 -2.40
N GLU A 113 3.55 -9.83 -2.85
CA GLU A 113 2.81 -8.62 -3.20
C GLU A 113 2.42 -7.83 -1.94
N GLY A 114 3.06 -6.67 -1.76
CA GLY A 114 2.76 -5.72 -0.68
C GLY A 114 3.72 -5.77 0.50
N TYR A 115 4.66 -6.73 0.52
CA TYR A 115 5.66 -6.88 1.59
C TYR A 115 7.09 -7.08 1.08
N CYS A 116 7.37 -6.61 -0.15
CA CYS A 116 8.65 -6.65 -0.87
C CYS A 116 9.95 -6.54 -0.06
N ASP A 117 9.95 -5.71 0.99
CA ASP A 117 11.10 -5.36 1.81
C ASP A 117 11.02 -5.98 3.22
N CYS A 118 10.15 -6.96 3.41
CA CYS A 118 9.85 -7.58 4.70
C CYS A 118 9.78 -9.10 4.66
N TYR A 119 10.84 -9.73 5.20
CA TYR A 119 11.01 -11.19 5.22
C TYR A 119 9.87 -11.97 5.90
N ALA A 120 9.06 -11.30 6.72
CA ALA A 120 7.94 -11.91 7.43
C ALA A 120 6.64 -11.87 6.63
N ASN A 121 6.61 -11.22 5.46
CA ASN A 121 5.42 -11.02 4.62
C ASN A 121 4.25 -10.33 5.34
N PHE A 122 4.52 -9.61 6.43
CA PHE A 122 3.56 -8.75 7.10
C PHE A 122 4.26 -7.66 7.92
N TYR A 123 3.65 -6.48 7.95
CA TYR A 123 3.99 -5.40 8.86
C TYR A 123 3.00 -5.37 10.03
N ASP A 124 3.50 -5.08 11.22
CA ASP A 124 2.64 -4.78 12.36
C ASP A 124 2.09 -3.34 12.28
N CYS A 125 1.27 -2.92 13.24
CA CYS A 125 0.68 -1.58 13.17
C CYS A 125 1.69 -0.43 13.36
N ASN A 126 2.91 -0.73 13.81
CA ASN A 126 4.00 0.23 13.99
C ASN A 126 4.89 0.32 12.73
N GLY A 127 4.62 -0.53 11.73
CA GLY A 127 5.44 -0.63 10.53
C GLY A 127 6.68 -1.51 10.72
N ASP A 128 6.72 -2.32 11.77
CA ASP A 128 7.83 -3.24 12.00
C ASP A 128 7.58 -4.55 11.24
N CYS A 129 8.54 -4.95 10.41
CA CYS A 129 8.46 -6.21 9.67
C CYS A 129 8.43 -7.40 10.63
N GLY A 130 7.37 -8.21 10.56
CA GLY A 130 7.19 -9.34 11.47
C GLY A 130 6.97 -8.95 12.92
N GLY A 131 6.62 -7.68 13.18
CA GLY A 131 6.45 -7.13 14.52
C GLY A 131 5.24 -7.68 15.27
N LEU A 132 5.13 -7.29 16.54
CA LEU A 132 4.09 -7.78 17.47
C LEU A 132 3.13 -6.68 17.93
N ALA A 133 3.33 -5.43 17.49
CA ALA A 133 2.43 -4.35 17.84
C ALA A 133 1.07 -4.57 17.18
N ALA A 134 -0.01 -4.35 17.94
CA ALA A 134 -1.36 -4.56 17.47
C ALA A 134 -2.25 -3.37 17.82
N LEU A 135 -3.26 -3.13 16.98
CA LEU A 135 -4.31 -2.18 17.34
C LEU A 135 -5.07 -2.69 18.55
N ASP A 136 -5.19 -1.86 19.57
CA ASP A 136 -6.01 -2.16 20.74
C ASP A 136 -7.47 -1.68 20.55
N SER A 137 -8.26 -1.70 21.63
CA SER A 137 -9.67 -1.30 21.60
C SER A 137 -9.89 0.19 21.28
N CYS A 138 -8.86 1.03 21.39
CA CYS A 138 -8.89 2.44 21.01
C CYS A 138 -8.32 2.70 19.62
N LEU A 139 -8.00 1.63 18.87
CA LEU A 139 -7.35 1.70 17.57
C LEU A 139 -5.99 2.40 17.64
N VAL A 140 -5.33 2.36 18.81
CA VAL A 140 -3.96 2.79 18.98
C VAL A 140 -3.06 1.58 18.77
N CYS A 141 -1.95 1.79 18.07
CA CYS A 141 -0.94 0.76 17.90
C CYS A 141 -0.20 0.55 19.22
N SER A 142 -0.41 -0.59 19.86
CA SER A 142 0.04 -0.87 21.22
C SER A 142 0.83 -2.19 21.30
N GLY A 143 1.76 -2.28 22.25
CA GLY A 143 2.69 -3.41 22.38
C GLY A 143 3.84 -3.37 21.38
N GLY A 144 4.67 -4.43 21.36
CA GLY A 144 5.86 -4.48 20.50
C GLY A 144 6.79 -3.28 20.73
N ASP A 145 7.24 -2.67 19.63
CA ASP A 145 8.10 -1.47 19.63
C ASP A 145 7.31 -0.16 19.43
N SER A 146 5.97 -0.17 19.57
CA SER A 146 5.14 1.03 19.37
C SER A 146 5.32 2.09 20.45
N GLY A 147 5.88 1.73 21.61
CA GLY A 147 6.02 2.62 22.77
C GLY A 147 4.71 2.90 23.51
N HIS A 148 3.60 2.24 23.14
CA HIS A 148 2.30 2.37 23.79
C HIS A 148 1.90 1.08 24.51
N GLU A 149 1.45 1.21 25.76
CA GLU A 149 0.87 0.09 26.51
C GLU A 149 -0.62 -0.07 26.11
N ALA A 150 -1.05 -1.29 25.85
CA ALA A 150 -2.41 -1.56 25.38
C ALA A 150 -3.46 -1.09 26.39
N GLY A 151 -4.41 -0.27 25.92
CA GLY A 151 -5.47 0.31 26.76
C GLY A 151 -5.03 1.46 27.65
N SER A 152 -3.79 1.96 27.52
CA SER A 152 -3.32 3.14 28.25
C SER A 152 -4.06 4.43 27.87
N ASP A 153 -4.70 4.44 26.70
CA ASP A 153 -5.54 5.56 26.21
C ASP A 153 -7.00 5.48 26.72
N ILE A 154 -7.34 4.50 27.56
CA ILE A 154 -8.68 4.34 28.13
C ILE A 154 -8.73 5.03 29.50
N ASP A 155 -9.71 5.92 29.68
CA ASP A 155 -9.95 6.61 30.95
C ASP A 155 -10.73 5.72 31.96
N GLU A 156 -10.99 6.21 33.19
CA GLU A 156 -11.73 5.44 34.20
C GLU A 156 -13.20 5.17 33.81
N CYS A 157 -13.70 5.87 32.79
CA CYS A 157 -15.02 5.71 32.22
C CYS A 157 -15.07 4.69 31.07
N SER A 158 -13.95 3.99 30.80
CA SER A 158 -13.81 3.09 29.65
C SER A 158 -13.94 3.78 28.29
N VAL A 159 -13.64 5.09 28.24
CA VAL A 159 -13.69 5.90 27.02
C VAL A 159 -12.26 6.11 26.50
N CYS A 160 -12.07 5.80 25.23
CA CYS A 160 -10.82 6.07 24.52
C CYS A 160 -10.57 7.58 24.40
N PHE A 161 -9.35 8.01 24.75
CA PHE A 161 -8.93 9.41 24.80
C PHE A 161 -9.85 10.29 25.65
N GLY A 162 -10.47 9.69 26.67
CA GLY A 162 -11.35 10.39 27.60
C GLY A 162 -10.58 11.21 28.62
N ASP A 163 -11.31 12.10 29.30
CA ASP A 163 -10.81 12.98 30.34
C ASP A 163 -11.49 12.73 31.70
N ASP A 164 -12.01 11.52 31.90
CA ASP A 164 -12.68 11.07 33.13
C ASP A 164 -14.04 11.77 33.40
N THR A 165 -14.51 12.68 32.54
CA THR A 165 -15.73 13.48 32.83
C THR A 165 -17.04 12.78 32.47
N SER A 166 -17.02 11.82 31.55
CA SER A 166 -18.24 11.22 30.99
C SER A 166 -19.03 10.36 31.98
N CYS A 167 -18.35 9.78 32.96
CA CYS A 167 -18.91 9.00 34.06
C CYS A 167 -18.68 9.65 35.43
N ALA A 168 -18.17 10.88 35.45
CA ALA A 168 -18.00 11.64 36.68
C ALA A 168 -19.37 11.95 37.31
N GLY A 169 -19.45 11.79 38.63
CA GLY A 169 -20.58 12.31 39.39
C GLY A 169 -20.58 13.83 39.46
N CYS A 170 -21.56 14.40 40.16
CA CYS A 170 -21.65 15.84 40.38
C CYS A 170 -20.47 16.44 41.17
N ASP A 171 -19.62 15.60 41.76
CA ASP A 171 -18.39 15.94 42.47
C ASP A 171 -17.15 15.95 41.55
N GLY A 172 -17.31 15.59 40.27
CA GLY A 172 -16.22 15.50 39.30
C GLY A 172 -15.37 14.25 39.45
N VAL A 173 -15.78 13.27 40.26
CA VAL A 173 -15.05 12.02 40.47
C VAL A 173 -15.70 10.91 39.61
N PRO A 174 -14.93 10.21 38.75
CA PRO A 174 -15.42 9.09 37.95
C PRO A 174 -16.06 8.02 38.81
N ASN A 175 -17.19 7.49 38.34
CA ASN A 175 -17.87 6.36 38.98
C ASN A 175 -18.25 6.59 40.47
N SER A 176 -18.34 7.85 40.93
CA SER A 176 -18.67 8.17 42.33
C SER A 176 -20.11 7.81 42.70
N GLY A 177 -20.99 7.74 41.69
CA GLY A 177 -22.42 7.48 41.87
C GLY A 177 -23.18 8.66 42.48
N LEU A 178 -22.52 9.80 42.72
CA LEU A 178 -23.16 11.00 43.24
C LEU A 178 -23.90 11.74 42.12
N VAL A 179 -25.17 12.03 42.38
CA VAL A 179 -26.04 12.82 41.51
C VAL A 179 -26.48 14.09 42.24
N LEU A 180 -26.85 15.11 41.47
CA LEU A 180 -27.50 16.29 42.02
C LEU A 180 -28.88 15.90 42.56
N ASP A 181 -29.22 16.40 43.74
CA ASP A 181 -30.58 16.33 44.28
C ASP A 181 -31.49 17.44 43.70
N GLU A 182 -32.73 17.50 44.17
CA GLU A 182 -33.72 18.51 43.75
C GLU A 182 -33.30 19.96 44.07
N CYS A 183 -32.31 20.12 44.95
CA CYS A 183 -31.76 21.39 45.38
C CYS A 183 -30.48 21.79 44.63
N GLY A 184 -30.01 20.92 43.73
CA GLY A 184 -28.75 21.11 43.02
C GLY A 184 -27.52 20.86 43.91
N GLU A 185 -27.69 20.18 45.04
CA GLU A 185 -26.57 19.74 45.88
C GLU A 185 -26.10 18.35 45.47
N CYS A 186 -24.79 18.18 45.38
CA CYS A 186 -24.20 16.90 44.99
C CYS A 186 -24.26 15.88 46.12
N GLY A 187 -24.93 14.74 45.91
CA GLY A 187 -25.12 13.73 46.95
C GLY A 187 -26.00 14.20 48.10
N GLY A 188 -26.80 15.24 47.88
CA GLY A 188 -27.72 15.78 48.87
C GLY A 188 -28.86 14.83 49.21
N SER A 189 -29.54 15.11 50.32
CA SER A 189 -30.68 14.31 50.80
C SER A 189 -32.01 14.68 50.11
N GLY A 190 -31.98 15.63 49.16
CA GLY A 190 -33.16 16.23 48.58
C GLY A 190 -33.91 17.09 49.59
N ILE A 191 -35.17 17.39 49.29
CA ILE A 191 -36.04 18.14 50.18
C ILE A 191 -36.51 17.22 51.32
N PRO A 192 -36.21 17.54 52.60
CA PRO A 192 -36.65 16.77 53.75
C PRO A 192 -38.18 16.61 53.83
N GLU A 193 -38.63 15.54 54.48
CA GLU A 193 -40.06 15.30 54.70
C GLU A 193 -40.68 16.44 55.52
N GLY A 194 -41.68 17.11 54.95
CA GLY A 194 -42.37 18.26 55.55
C GLY A 194 -41.94 19.61 55.01
N GLU A 195 -40.83 19.66 54.28
CA GLU A 195 -40.37 20.86 53.57
C GLU A 195 -40.90 20.87 52.13
N CYS A 196 -41.04 22.07 51.57
CA CYS A 196 -41.57 22.29 50.23
C CYS A 196 -40.55 22.94 49.27
N ASP A 197 -39.41 23.38 49.78
CA ASP A 197 -38.27 23.87 49.01
C ASP A 197 -36.94 23.60 49.73
N CYS A 198 -35.84 23.97 49.08
CA CYS A 198 -34.48 23.78 49.55
C CYS A 198 -34.01 24.78 50.61
N ASN A 199 -34.86 25.74 50.98
CA ASN A 199 -34.53 26.77 51.98
C ASN A 199 -35.08 26.39 53.37
N GLY A 200 -35.64 25.19 53.53
CA GLY A 200 -36.25 24.77 54.78
C GLY A 200 -37.68 25.27 54.98
N ASN A 201 -38.35 25.75 53.93
CA ASN A 201 -39.71 26.25 54.07
C ASN A 201 -40.70 25.09 54.14
N THR A 202 -41.75 25.25 54.95
CA THR A 202 -42.87 24.30 55.03
C THR A 202 -44.07 24.81 54.26
N LEU A 203 -44.92 23.87 53.84
CA LEU A 203 -46.14 24.17 53.10
C LEU A 203 -47.21 24.68 54.09
N GLU A 204 -47.56 25.96 54.00
CA GLU A 204 -48.50 26.61 54.93
C GLU A 204 -49.73 27.16 54.22
N ASN A 205 -50.82 27.26 54.98
CA ASN A 205 -52.06 27.89 54.56
C ASN A 205 -51.98 29.40 54.77
N TYR A 206 -52.08 30.15 53.69
CA TYR A 206 -52.14 31.60 53.71
C TYR A 206 -53.54 32.09 53.35
N TYR A 207 -54.06 33.01 54.15
CA TYR A 207 -55.37 33.63 53.99
C TYR A 207 -55.20 35.08 53.53
N CYS A 208 -56.03 35.52 52.60
CA CYS A 208 -56.01 36.89 52.11
C CYS A 208 -56.54 37.86 53.16
N ASP A 209 -55.75 38.89 53.47
CA ASP A 209 -56.11 40.05 54.28
C ASP A 209 -56.52 41.19 53.34
N GLU A 210 -57.83 41.36 53.14
CA GLU A 210 -58.38 42.33 52.17
C GLU A 210 -58.39 43.78 52.69
N ASP A 211 -58.46 43.98 54.02
CA ASP A 211 -58.58 45.31 54.64
C ASP A 211 -57.33 45.77 55.42
N GLY A 212 -56.30 44.92 55.49
CA GLY A 212 -54.98 45.25 56.02
C GLY A 212 -54.92 45.25 57.55
N ASP A 213 -55.84 44.55 58.21
CA ASP A 213 -55.94 44.51 59.67
C ASP A 213 -55.15 43.35 60.31
N GLY A 214 -54.55 42.49 59.48
CA GLY A 214 -53.78 41.32 59.88
C GLY A 214 -54.61 40.04 60.08
N LEU A 215 -55.90 40.03 59.70
CA LEU A 215 -56.79 38.87 59.78
C LEU A 215 -57.24 38.44 58.37
N GLY A 216 -56.90 37.21 57.99
CA GLY A 216 -57.30 36.66 56.70
C GLY A 216 -58.71 36.05 56.70
N CYS A 217 -59.36 36.02 55.54
CA CYS A 217 -60.64 35.34 55.32
C CYS A 217 -60.65 34.49 54.03
N GLY A 218 -61.71 33.69 53.84
CA GLY A 218 -61.90 32.87 52.64
C GLY A 218 -61.18 31.51 52.65
N GLU A 219 -61.04 30.93 51.47
CA GLU A 219 -60.32 29.66 51.27
C GLU A 219 -58.80 29.90 51.30
N PRO A 220 -58.03 29.06 52.01
CA PRO A 220 -56.59 29.23 52.09
C PRO A 220 -55.92 28.92 50.74
N THR A 221 -54.87 29.68 50.43
CA THR A 221 -53.91 29.31 49.39
C THR A 221 -52.71 28.64 50.01
N LEU A 222 -52.26 27.55 49.38
CA LEU A 222 -51.06 26.85 49.81
C LEU A 222 -49.84 27.58 49.25
N SER A 223 -48.91 27.99 50.12
CA SER A 223 -47.64 28.58 49.67
C SER A 223 -46.46 27.93 50.38
N CYS A 224 -45.37 27.81 49.63
CA CYS A 224 -44.08 27.40 50.16
C CYS A 224 -43.25 28.65 50.48
N GLY A 225 -42.88 28.82 51.75
CA GLY A 225 -42.09 29.96 52.21
C GLY A 225 -42.94 31.17 52.61
N PRO A 226 -42.36 32.38 52.64
CA PRO A 226 -43.01 33.55 53.22
C PRO A 226 -44.32 33.90 52.51
N PRO A 227 -45.22 34.64 53.21
CA PRO A 227 -46.50 35.05 52.64
C PRO A 227 -46.28 35.73 51.29
N ARG A 228 -47.00 35.26 50.28
CA ARG A 228 -46.94 35.89 48.96
C ARG A 228 -47.40 37.33 49.10
N THR A 229 -46.64 38.26 48.54
CA THR A 229 -47.08 39.64 48.34
C THR A 229 -47.94 39.77 47.07
N ASP A 230 -48.46 38.65 46.56
CA ASP A 230 -49.16 38.61 45.29
C ASP A 230 -50.42 39.46 45.38
N ARG A 231 -50.54 40.35 44.40
CA ARG A 231 -51.62 41.33 44.21
C ARG A 231 -52.95 40.66 43.76
N ASP A 232 -53.08 39.37 43.99
CA ASP A 232 -54.16 38.52 43.48
C ASP A 232 -55.06 37.98 44.63
N CYS A 233 -55.15 38.71 45.74
CA CYS A 233 -56.30 38.62 46.67
C CYS A 233 -57.55 39.22 46.02
N VAL A 234 -57.96 38.65 44.88
CA VAL A 234 -59.13 39.10 44.12
C VAL A 234 -60.11 37.93 44.02
N GLY A 235 -61.09 37.94 44.92
CA GLY A 235 -62.37 37.27 44.68
C GLY A 235 -63.17 37.94 43.56
#